data_AF-M7WZN8-F1
#
_entry.id   AF-M7WZN8-F1
#
_cell.length_a   1.000
_cell.length_b   1.000
_cell.length_c   1.000
_cell.angle_alpha   90.00
_cell.angle_beta   90.00
_cell.angle_gamma   90.00
#
_symmetry.space_group_name_H-M   'P 1'
#
loop_
_entity.id
_entity.type
_entity.pdbx_description
1 polymer ?
#
loop_
_entity_poly.entity_id
_entity_poly.type
_entity_poly.pdbx_seq_one_letter_code
_entity_poly.pdbx_strand_id
1 'polypeptide(L)'
;MAPGQSRMPRELINAFASAECSSSPRICPSWLRTSDSSYRSRSCAVARPNGAIPRQALPRRMLVASVALISIAALLVQRYGGVGGRFAASLLPILSSSCPHPTRTRPALSPSLTRAIDLPSHSSFSVAVNYDPDACNAFEVSITRSDKSVCATASTIVPSKDEDLARYIKASLGPDTFEVRLEGAERLSQHVPTRFNTEACSYHYGFQLNNPGRVYLHISHLFVDYHGYREDSPHVADPFPDQPLRHSVLDSKTPVELSLCSMCEGINIATSSPAPHLPQCDMRITPPGTYVPSPLALQRTLNPLDYGLPTIDGRPLAGLYDWTPQECRWDHAGLRGRDHAPCLTNPHRALFVGDSHARVLAEATAHRLLNRQGMLNVTVKAGSRPVMGNLTFQVVWDPYAEFSGLWDCPFLARYDSVLFDVGTHSLAWHCNATSIYTTLLRSALQGVADCAKQAPTLRPGRPAQRLLFLTMPPHFNNKLRKQDCRTEPRIARWNELGRDLAVEFGWDVLDFYRLAAPITPDIYLGDGTHYLKTDAIEPLVDQYLGMLGICDGR
;
A
#
# COMPACT_ATOMS: atom_id res chain seq x y z
N MET A 1 41.51 41.56 5.10
CA MET A 1 41.60 40.09 5.06
C MET A 1 40.18 39.57 5.16
N ALA A 2 39.63 39.10 4.04
CA ALA A 2 38.25 38.63 3.91
C ALA A 2 38.29 37.19 3.33
N PRO A 3 37.43 36.27 3.76
CA PRO A 3 37.45 34.91 3.24
C PRO A 3 36.73 34.84 1.89
N GLY A 4 37.41 34.20 0.94
CA GLY A 4 37.00 34.09 -0.45
C GLY A 4 35.81 33.15 -0.66
N GLN A 5 34.88 33.60 -1.49
CA GLN A 5 33.86 32.76 -2.11
C GLN A 5 34.48 31.97 -3.27
N SER A 6 34.54 30.65 -3.10
CA SER A 6 34.84 29.70 -4.16
C SER A 6 33.60 29.55 -5.05
N ARG A 7 33.67 30.02 -6.29
CA ARG A 7 32.70 29.71 -7.35
C ARG A 7 33.08 28.37 -7.97
N MET A 8 32.16 27.39 -7.94
CA MET A 8 32.30 26.17 -8.74
C MET A 8 32.19 26.48 -10.25
N PRO A 9 32.96 25.80 -11.12
CA PRO A 9 32.94 26.05 -12.56
C PRO A 9 31.66 25.52 -13.22
N ARG A 10 31.13 26.31 -14.16
CA ARG A 10 29.88 26.09 -14.91
C ARG A 10 29.96 25.01 -16.01
N GLU A 11 30.97 24.14 -16.00
CA GLU A 11 31.25 23.22 -17.11
C GLU A 11 30.78 21.76 -16.92
N LEU A 12 30.06 21.44 -15.84
CA LEU A 12 29.54 20.09 -15.58
C LEU A 12 28.06 19.86 -15.99
N ILE A 13 27.41 20.85 -16.61
CA ILE A 13 25.97 20.76 -16.97
C ILE A 13 25.72 20.16 -18.37
N ASN A 14 26.75 20.01 -19.20
CA ASN A 14 26.59 19.48 -20.58
C ASN A 14 27.13 18.05 -20.79
N ALA A 15 27.53 17.32 -19.74
CA ALA A 15 28.12 15.98 -19.88
C ALA A 15 27.14 14.81 -19.71
N PHE A 16 25.86 15.04 -19.38
CA PHE A 16 24.86 13.96 -19.19
C PHE A 16 23.85 13.80 -20.33
N ALA A 17 23.95 14.60 -21.39
CA ALA A 17 23.03 14.54 -22.55
C ALA A 17 23.57 13.72 -23.74
N SER A 18 24.78 13.15 -23.65
CA SER A 18 25.43 12.48 -24.78
C SER A 18 26.39 11.40 -24.31
N ALA A 19 25.85 10.29 -23.81
CA ALA A 19 26.57 9.02 -23.68
C ALA A 19 25.71 7.91 -24.32
N GLU A 20 25.82 7.88 -25.64
CA GLU A 20 25.94 6.69 -26.49
C GLU A 20 25.05 5.48 -26.20
N CYS A 21 24.02 5.37 -27.04
CA CYS A 21 23.65 4.12 -27.67
C CYS A 21 24.85 3.60 -28.50
N SER A 22 25.55 2.57 -28.01
CA SER A 22 26.45 1.75 -28.82
C SER A 22 26.04 0.27 -28.71
N SER A 23 25.35 -0.16 -29.76
CA SER A 23 25.36 -1.50 -30.37
C SER A 23 25.91 -2.70 -29.58
N SER A 24 25.02 -3.63 -29.23
CA SER A 24 25.20 -5.04 -29.66
C SER A 24 23.86 -5.81 -29.71
N PRO A 25 23.65 -6.69 -30.70
CA PRO A 25 22.34 -7.19 -31.08
C PRO A 25 22.02 -8.52 -30.39
N ARG A 26 20.88 -8.62 -29.68
CA ARG A 26 20.27 -9.92 -29.37
C ARG A 26 18.74 -9.85 -29.50
N ILE A 27 18.29 -10.41 -30.62
CA ILE A 27 17.06 -11.21 -30.79
C ILE A 27 15.79 -10.60 -30.19
N CYS A 28 15.11 -9.76 -30.98
CA CYS A 28 13.66 -9.58 -30.85
C CYS A 28 12.96 -10.73 -31.58
N PRO A 29 11.99 -11.44 -30.98
CA PRO A 29 11.11 -12.33 -31.72
C PRO A 29 10.23 -11.51 -32.67
N SER A 30 10.31 -11.86 -33.94
CA SER A 30 9.55 -11.29 -35.05
C SER A 30 8.10 -11.77 -35.05
N TRP A 31 7.23 -11.15 -34.26
CA TRP A 31 5.78 -11.23 -34.45
C TRP A 31 5.16 -9.90 -34.06
N LEU A 32 5.05 -8.98 -35.03
CA LEU A 32 4.06 -7.90 -35.11
C LEU A 32 4.35 -7.07 -36.37
N ARG A 33 4.03 -7.65 -37.53
CA ARG A 33 3.75 -6.93 -38.77
C ARG A 33 2.68 -7.69 -39.54
N THR A 34 1.46 -7.17 -39.49
CA THR A 34 0.39 -7.21 -40.51
C THR A 34 -0.70 -6.31 -39.91
N SER A 35 -0.90 -5.09 -40.39
CA SER A 35 -1.56 -4.66 -41.64
C SER A 35 -2.96 -4.12 -41.33
N ASP A 36 -3.21 -2.92 -41.88
CA ASP A 36 -4.49 -2.25 -42.06
C ASP A 36 -5.74 -3.13 -42.02
N SER A 37 -6.77 -2.68 -41.30
CA SER A 37 -8.09 -2.51 -41.92
C SER A 37 -9.01 -1.63 -41.09
N SER A 38 -9.60 -0.66 -41.79
CA SER A 38 -10.74 0.15 -41.38
C SER A 38 -11.87 -0.66 -40.74
N TYR A 39 -12.24 -0.34 -39.49
CA TYR A 39 -13.47 -0.84 -38.88
C TYR A 39 -14.48 0.31 -38.70
N ARG A 40 -15.50 0.30 -39.56
CA ARG A 40 -16.71 1.13 -39.43
C ARG A 40 -17.45 0.73 -38.16
N SER A 41 -17.79 1.74 -37.35
CA SER A 41 -18.67 1.62 -36.20
C SER A 41 -20.05 1.11 -36.64
N ARG A 42 -20.44 -0.07 -36.15
CA ARG A 42 -21.85 -0.48 -36.09
C ARG A 42 -22.33 -0.28 -34.68
N SER A 43 -23.26 0.65 -34.52
CA SER A 43 -24.01 0.92 -33.31
C SER A 43 -24.89 -0.29 -32.98
N CYS A 44 -24.62 -0.96 -31.85
CA CYS A 44 -25.57 -1.90 -31.26
C CYS A 44 -26.48 -1.15 -30.30
N ALA A 45 -27.75 -0.98 -30.69
CA ALA A 45 -28.78 -0.48 -29.81
C ALA A 45 -29.10 -1.54 -28.74
N VAL A 46 -28.88 -1.19 -27.47
CA VAL A 46 -29.30 -2.00 -26.32
C VAL A 46 -30.79 -1.74 -26.07
N ALA A 47 -31.60 -2.78 -26.26
CA ALA A 47 -33.01 -2.77 -25.92
C ALA A 47 -33.20 -2.71 -24.38
N ARG A 48 -34.00 -1.76 -23.90
CA ARG A 48 -34.44 -1.68 -22.50
C ARG A 48 -35.57 -2.70 -22.26
N PRO A 49 -35.49 -3.58 -21.24
CA PRO A 49 -36.65 -4.33 -20.80
C PRO A 49 -37.45 -3.49 -19.80
N ASN A 50 -38.57 -2.93 -20.25
CA ASN A 50 -39.64 -2.46 -19.37
C ASN A 50 -40.45 -3.68 -18.90
N GLY A 51 -40.05 -4.28 -17.78
CA GLY A 51 -40.80 -5.32 -17.09
C GLY A 51 -41.13 -4.87 -15.67
N ALA A 52 -42.34 -4.36 -15.46
CA ALA A 52 -42.86 -4.08 -14.13
C ALA A 52 -43.14 -5.41 -13.40
N ILE A 53 -42.44 -5.66 -12.29
CA ILE A 53 -42.68 -6.80 -11.41
C ILE A 53 -43.95 -6.49 -10.58
N PRO A 54 -44.99 -7.33 -10.61
CA PRO A 54 -46.17 -7.11 -9.78
C PRO A 54 -45.83 -7.36 -8.31
N ARG A 55 -46.07 -6.36 -7.46
CA ARG A 55 -46.07 -6.49 -6.00
C ARG A 55 -47.16 -7.48 -5.60
N GLN A 56 -46.80 -8.72 -5.30
CA GLN A 56 -47.69 -9.65 -4.62
C GLN A 56 -47.87 -9.20 -3.17
N ALA A 57 -49.05 -8.65 -2.86
CA ALA A 57 -49.44 -8.36 -1.50
C ALA A 57 -49.59 -9.68 -0.73
N LEU A 58 -48.80 -9.86 0.33
CA LEU A 58 -48.99 -10.94 1.29
C LEU A 58 -50.43 -10.89 1.83
N PRO A 59 -51.15 -12.03 1.88
CA PRO A 59 -52.52 -12.06 2.36
C PRO A 59 -52.56 -11.57 3.80
N ARG A 60 -53.36 -10.52 4.06
CA ARG A 60 -53.58 -9.89 5.39
C ARG A 60 -53.84 -10.88 6.53
N ARG A 61 -54.29 -12.11 6.21
CA ARG A 61 -54.54 -13.18 7.19
C ARG A 61 -53.25 -13.80 7.76
N MET A 62 -52.13 -13.81 7.03
CA MET A 62 -50.84 -14.29 7.58
C MET A 62 -50.23 -13.27 8.54
N LEU A 63 -50.40 -11.97 8.30
CA LEU A 63 -49.87 -10.93 9.18
C LEU A 63 -50.52 -10.98 10.58
N VAL A 64 -51.83 -11.25 10.65
CA VAL A 64 -52.56 -11.36 11.92
C VAL A 64 -52.15 -12.61 12.70
N ALA A 65 -51.90 -13.74 12.01
CA ALA A 65 -51.43 -14.97 12.66
C ALA A 65 -50.02 -14.81 13.23
N SER A 66 -49.11 -14.16 12.50
CA SER A 66 -47.75 -13.89 12.98
C SER A 66 -47.73 -12.93 14.17
N VAL A 67 -48.55 -11.88 14.16
CA VAL A 67 -48.67 -10.94 15.30
C VAL A 67 -49.26 -11.65 16.51
N ALA A 68 -50.30 -12.49 16.33
CA ALA A 68 -50.88 -13.26 17.43
C ALA A 68 -49.88 -14.26 18.05
N LEU A 69 -49.07 -14.94 17.22
CA LEU A 69 -48.02 -15.85 17.69
C LEU A 69 -46.92 -15.12 18.47
N ILE A 70 -46.49 -13.95 17.99
CA ILE A 70 -45.50 -13.11 18.70
C ILE A 70 -46.07 -12.59 20.02
N SER A 71 -47.34 -12.16 20.05
CA SER A 71 -48.00 -11.71 21.28
C SER A 71 -48.20 -12.85 22.29
N ILE A 72 -48.53 -14.07 21.85
CA ILE A 72 -48.63 -15.24 22.73
C ILE A 72 -47.25 -15.63 23.27
N ALA A 73 -46.22 -15.63 22.44
CA ALA A 73 -44.85 -15.90 22.87
C ALA A 73 -44.37 -14.86 23.90
N ALA A 74 -44.64 -13.57 23.67
CA ALA A 74 -44.31 -12.50 24.61
C ALA A 74 -45.06 -12.66 25.95
N LEU A 75 -46.35 -13.01 25.93
CA LEU A 75 -47.15 -13.27 27.13
C LEU A 75 -46.68 -14.52 27.88
N LEU A 76 -46.24 -15.56 27.19
CA LEU A 76 -45.65 -16.75 27.81
C LEU A 76 -44.30 -16.43 28.46
N VAL A 77 -43.45 -15.64 27.81
CA VAL A 77 -42.19 -15.16 28.40
C VAL A 77 -42.45 -14.29 29.63
N GLN A 78 -43.49 -13.45 29.62
CA GLN A 78 -43.85 -12.60 30.76
C GLN A 78 -44.42 -13.43 31.93
N ARG A 79 -45.21 -14.47 31.65
CA ARG A 79 -45.87 -15.31 32.66
C ARG A 79 -44.93 -16.32 33.31
N TYR A 80 -43.91 -16.79 32.58
CA TYR A 80 -42.93 -17.76 33.06
C TYR A 80 -41.54 -17.16 33.37
N GLY A 81 -41.34 -15.86 33.10
CA GLY A 81 -40.05 -15.15 33.25
C GLY A 81 -39.59 -14.85 34.68
N GLY A 82 -40.37 -15.19 35.70
CA GLY A 82 -40.05 -14.89 37.11
C GLY A 82 -38.88 -15.72 37.68
N VAL A 83 -38.50 -16.84 37.06
CA VAL A 83 -37.44 -17.72 37.57
C VAL A 83 -36.40 -18.12 36.50
N GLY A 84 -36.70 -17.98 35.21
CA GLY A 84 -35.80 -18.32 34.10
C GLY A 84 -34.94 -17.19 33.52
N GLY A 85 -35.20 -15.92 33.89
CA GLY A 85 -34.55 -14.75 33.31
C GLY A 85 -33.03 -14.65 33.55
N ARG A 86 -32.50 -15.36 34.55
CA ARG A 86 -31.05 -15.43 34.80
C ARG A 86 -30.35 -16.54 34.03
N PHE A 87 -31.05 -17.55 33.52
CA PHE A 87 -30.45 -18.61 32.70
C PHE A 87 -30.46 -18.28 31.20
N ALA A 88 -31.48 -17.58 30.72
CA ALA A 88 -31.56 -17.19 29.31
C ALA A 88 -30.51 -16.12 28.92
N ALA A 89 -30.19 -15.20 29.83
CA ALA A 89 -29.13 -14.21 29.60
C ALA A 89 -27.72 -14.81 29.58
N SER A 90 -27.51 -15.99 30.16
CA SER A 90 -26.23 -16.70 30.18
C SER A 90 -26.03 -17.62 28.97
N LEU A 91 -27.10 -17.96 28.24
CA LEU A 91 -27.05 -18.84 27.06
C LEU A 91 -27.07 -18.07 25.73
N LEU A 92 -27.30 -16.75 25.76
CA LEU A 92 -27.37 -15.89 24.56
C LEU A 92 -26.06 -15.22 24.08
N PRO A 93 -24.86 -15.30 24.71
CA PRO A 93 -23.66 -14.76 24.09
C PRO A 93 -23.02 -15.67 23.04
N ILE A 94 -23.47 -16.92 22.86
CA ILE A 94 -22.81 -17.89 21.97
C ILE A 94 -23.31 -17.80 20.50
N LEU A 95 -24.36 -17.02 20.21
CA LEU A 95 -25.02 -17.03 18.89
C LEU A 95 -24.76 -15.79 18.00
N SER A 96 -23.79 -14.92 18.31
CA SER A 96 -23.45 -13.84 17.37
C SER A 96 -22.01 -13.35 17.42
N SER A 97 -21.02 -14.23 17.29
CA SER A 97 -19.78 -13.81 16.64
C SER A 97 -20.08 -13.66 15.14
N SER A 98 -20.75 -12.57 14.75
CA SER A 98 -20.94 -12.26 13.34
C SER A 98 -19.57 -12.13 12.70
N CYS A 99 -19.28 -12.92 11.66
CA CYS A 99 -18.03 -12.82 10.92
C CYS A 99 -17.74 -11.36 10.55
N PRO A 100 -16.50 -10.86 10.77
CA PRO A 100 -16.12 -9.53 10.33
C PRO A 100 -16.35 -9.37 8.82
N HIS A 101 -16.59 -8.12 8.40
CA HIS A 101 -16.89 -7.77 7.02
C HIS A 101 -15.79 -6.85 6.48
N PRO A 102 -15.32 -7.01 5.23
CA PRO A 102 -14.17 -6.28 4.68
C PRO A 102 -14.33 -4.76 4.65
N THR A 103 -15.57 -4.25 4.75
CA THR A 103 -15.88 -2.82 4.76
C THR A 103 -16.00 -2.22 6.16
N ARG A 104 -15.92 -3.02 7.23
CA ARG A 104 -16.00 -2.54 8.62
C ARG A 104 -14.61 -2.15 9.13
N THR A 105 -14.61 -1.33 10.19
CA THR A 105 -13.40 -0.96 10.93
C THR A 105 -12.67 -2.20 11.40
N ARG A 106 -11.35 -2.19 11.17
CA ARG A 106 -10.43 -3.15 11.74
C ARG A 106 -10.36 -2.92 13.26
N PRO A 107 -10.82 -3.86 14.11
CA PRO A 107 -10.63 -3.70 15.54
C PRO A 107 -9.14 -3.71 15.87
N ALA A 108 -8.74 -3.05 16.95
CA ALA A 108 -7.36 -3.16 17.43
C ALA A 108 -7.02 -4.63 17.74
N LEU A 109 -5.76 -5.01 17.55
CA LEU A 109 -5.30 -6.34 17.91
C LEU A 109 -5.64 -6.60 19.39
N SER A 110 -6.44 -7.63 19.65
CA SER A 110 -6.83 -7.97 21.03
C SER A 110 -5.56 -8.26 21.85
N PRO A 111 -5.40 -7.70 23.05
CA PRO A 111 -4.29 -8.05 23.93
C PRO A 111 -4.41 -9.49 24.46
N SER A 112 -5.54 -10.17 24.20
CA SER A 112 -5.92 -11.46 24.77
C SER A 112 -5.66 -12.64 23.82
N LEU A 113 -4.50 -12.71 23.18
CA LEU A 113 -4.11 -13.91 22.43
C LEU A 113 -3.77 -15.03 23.41
N THR A 114 -4.70 -15.96 23.62
CA THR A 114 -4.66 -16.94 24.73
C THR A 114 -4.27 -18.35 24.30
N ARG A 115 -4.28 -18.66 23.00
CA ARG A 115 -3.89 -19.96 22.45
C ARG A 115 -2.72 -19.84 21.50
N ALA A 116 -1.90 -20.88 21.44
CA ALA A 116 -0.76 -20.97 20.54
C ALA A 116 -0.85 -22.25 19.69
N ILE A 117 -0.43 -22.17 18.43
CA ILE A 117 -0.24 -23.30 17.52
C ILE A 117 1.21 -23.27 17.07
N ASP A 118 1.99 -24.28 17.45
CA ASP A 118 3.34 -24.45 16.92
C ASP A 118 3.27 -24.94 15.47
N LEU A 119 4.03 -24.28 14.59
CA LEU A 119 4.11 -24.63 13.18
C LEU A 119 5.42 -25.37 12.90
N PRO A 120 5.43 -26.36 12.00
CA PRO A 120 6.67 -26.99 11.53
C PRO A 120 7.60 -25.95 10.91
N SER A 121 8.82 -25.83 11.44
CA SER A 121 9.77 -24.77 11.08
C SER A 121 11.21 -25.27 11.06
N HIS A 122 12.02 -24.63 10.23
CA HIS A 122 13.43 -24.95 10.02
C HIS A 122 14.18 -24.95 11.35
N SER A 123 15.17 -25.84 11.51
CA SER A 123 15.88 -26.05 12.79
C SER A 123 16.46 -24.80 13.45
N SER A 124 16.72 -23.75 12.67
CA SER A 124 17.23 -22.45 13.14
C SER A 124 16.19 -21.58 13.85
N PHE A 125 14.90 -21.86 13.67
CA PHE A 125 13.80 -21.07 14.22
C PHE A 125 12.64 -21.96 14.70
N SER A 126 11.96 -21.55 15.76
CA SER A 126 10.62 -22.04 16.09
C SER A 126 9.57 -20.99 15.68
N VAL A 127 8.46 -21.44 15.09
CA VAL A 127 7.36 -20.57 14.69
C VAL A 127 6.09 -20.99 15.41
N ALA A 128 5.40 -20.02 16.01
CA ALA A 128 4.09 -20.23 16.63
C ALA A 128 3.09 -19.16 16.18
N VAL A 129 1.82 -19.53 16.07
CA VAL A 129 0.71 -18.62 15.83
C VAL A 129 -0.11 -18.49 17.11
N ASN A 130 -0.07 -17.31 17.72
CA ASN A 130 -0.88 -16.97 18.87
C ASN A 130 -2.20 -16.36 18.42
N TYR A 131 -3.33 -16.87 18.90
CA TYR A 131 -4.64 -16.40 18.48
C TYR A 131 -5.63 -16.42 19.65
N ASP A 132 -6.70 -15.66 19.50
CA ASP A 132 -7.85 -15.68 20.40
C ASP A 132 -8.96 -16.51 19.74
N PRO A 133 -9.41 -17.64 20.33
CA PRO A 133 -10.46 -18.47 19.74
C PRO A 133 -11.81 -17.74 19.60
N ASP A 134 -12.02 -16.67 20.38
CA ASP A 134 -13.24 -15.87 20.34
C ASP A 134 -13.13 -14.72 19.31
N ALA A 135 -11.92 -14.37 18.87
CA ALA A 135 -11.67 -13.38 17.83
C ALA A 135 -11.26 -14.05 16.51
N CYS A 136 -12.24 -14.27 15.63
CA CYS A 136 -12.08 -14.93 14.32
C CYS A 136 -11.17 -14.23 13.30
N ASN A 137 -10.54 -13.12 13.66
CA ASN A 137 -9.81 -12.27 12.72
C ASN A 137 -8.54 -11.64 13.28
N ALA A 138 -8.04 -12.07 14.45
CA ALA A 138 -6.83 -11.54 15.07
C ALA A 138 -5.86 -12.66 15.41
N PHE A 139 -4.58 -12.48 15.08
CA PHE A 139 -3.52 -13.39 15.50
C PHE A 139 -2.14 -12.74 15.46
N GLU A 140 -1.17 -13.32 16.15
CA GLU A 140 0.23 -12.91 16.14
C GLU A 140 1.08 -14.10 15.69
N VAL A 141 1.97 -13.88 14.72
CA VAL A 141 2.99 -14.85 14.35
C VAL A 141 4.25 -14.53 15.14
N SER A 142 4.71 -15.49 15.95
CA SER A 142 5.94 -15.41 16.73
C SER A 142 7.00 -16.29 16.09
N ILE A 143 8.13 -15.68 15.74
CA ILE A 143 9.31 -16.37 15.18
C ILE A 143 10.42 -16.24 16.21
N THR A 144 10.85 -17.35 16.81
CA THR A 144 11.91 -17.35 17.82
C THR A 144 13.14 -18.07 17.30
N ARG A 145 14.32 -17.49 17.49
CA ARG A 145 15.56 -18.16 17.10
C ARG A 145 15.89 -19.30 18.04
N SER A 146 16.14 -20.50 17.49
CA SER A 146 16.46 -21.69 18.28
C SER A 146 17.77 -21.52 19.06
N ASP A 147 18.77 -20.91 18.43
CA ASP A 147 20.04 -20.54 19.05
C ASP A 147 20.05 -19.06 19.43
N LYS A 148 19.80 -18.79 20.72
CA LYS A 148 19.80 -17.44 21.28
C LYS A 148 21.17 -16.78 21.28
N SER A 149 22.26 -17.57 21.22
CA SER A 149 23.61 -17.02 21.23
C SER A 149 23.87 -16.17 19.98
N VAL A 150 23.20 -16.47 18.85
CA VAL A 150 23.34 -15.68 17.63
C VAL A 150 22.83 -14.24 17.82
N CYS A 151 21.71 -14.05 18.52
CA CYS A 151 21.24 -12.70 18.88
C CYS A 151 22.24 -11.98 19.80
N ALA A 152 22.81 -12.69 20.78
CA ALA A 152 23.81 -12.13 21.68
C ALA A 152 25.09 -11.72 20.92
N THR A 153 25.58 -12.54 20.01
CA THR A 153 26.73 -12.23 19.15
C THR A 153 26.42 -11.04 18.24
N ALA A 154 25.28 -11.07 17.56
CA ALA A 154 24.88 -9.99 16.67
C ALA A 154 24.71 -8.66 17.42
N SER A 155 24.32 -8.67 18.70
CA SER A 155 24.19 -7.45 19.51
C SER A 155 25.48 -6.60 19.60
N THR A 156 26.64 -7.19 19.33
CA THR A 156 27.94 -6.51 19.25
C THR A 156 28.13 -5.69 17.96
N ILE A 157 27.36 -5.99 16.91
CA ILE A 157 27.38 -5.29 15.62
C ILE A 157 26.71 -3.92 15.78
N VAL A 158 27.25 -2.89 15.12
CA VAL A 158 26.70 -1.53 15.10
C VAL A 158 25.94 -1.35 13.79
N PRO A 159 24.58 -1.38 13.78
CA PRO A 159 23.82 -1.37 12.53
C PRO A 159 23.74 0.02 11.86
N SER A 160 23.98 1.09 12.60
CA SER A 160 24.00 2.46 12.09
C SER A 160 25.00 3.31 12.88
N LYS A 161 25.56 4.32 12.23
CA LYS A 161 26.39 5.35 12.86
C LYS A 161 25.57 6.35 13.69
N ASP A 162 24.26 6.43 13.44
CA ASP A 162 23.32 7.16 14.27
C ASP A 162 22.98 6.31 15.49
N GLU A 163 23.40 6.76 16.68
CA GLU A 163 23.26 6.00 17.92
C GLU A 163 21.80 5.76 18.31
N ASP A 164 20.91 6.72 18.03
CA ASP A 164 19.49 6.61 18.35
C ASP A 164 18.81 5.61 17.43
N LEU A 165 19.11 5.66 16.13
CA LEU A 165 18.66 4.66 15.18
C LEU A 165 19.22 3.27 15.51
N ALA A 166 20.51 3.18 15.83
CA ALA A 166 21.13 1.91 16.19
C ALA A 166 20.48 1.29 17.44
N ARG A 167 20.17 2.11 18.45
CA ARG A 167 19.44 1.68 19.65
C ARG A 167 18.04 1.19 19.31
N TYR A 168 17.30 1.94 18.48
CA TYR A 168 15.97 1.55 18.02
C TYR A 168 15.98 0.20 17.29
N ILE A 169 16.91 0.01 16.34
CA ILE A 169 17.05 -1.23 15.57
C ILE A 169 17.28 -2.42 16.51
N LYS A 170 18.25 -2.30 17.43
CA LYS A 170 18.58 -3.37 18.39
C LYS A 170 17.41 -3.69 19.34
N ALA A 171 16.70 -2.67 19.81
CA ALA A 171 15.63 -2.84 20.79
C ALA A 171 14.30 -3.31 20.18
N SER A 172 14.01 -2.92 18.94
CA SER A 172 12.66 -3.05 18.37
C SER A 172 12.58 -3.98 17.17
N LEU A 173 13.70 -4.21 16.47
CA LEU A 173 13.71 -4.87 15.17
C LEU A 173 14.46 -6.21 15.20
N GLY A 174 15.54 -6.28 15.98
CA GLY A 174 16.39 -7.46 16.09
C GLY A 174 17.34 -7.66 14.90
N PRO A 175 18.28 -8.61 15.01
CA PRO A 175 19.32 -8.85 14.00
C PRO A 175 18.82 -9.51 12.72
N ASP A 176 17.71 -10.24 12.76
CA ASP A 176 17.12 -10.90 11.61
C ASP A 176 15.96 -10.08 11.04
N THR A 177 15.66 -10.29 9.76
CA THR A 177 14.49 -9.69 9.10
C THR A 177 13.70 -10.74 8.35
N PHE A 178 12.39 -10.58 8.34
CA PHE A 178 11.47 -11.54 7.74
C PHE A 178 10.50 -10.84 6.80
N GLU A 179 10.07 -11.53 5.76
CA GLU A 179 8.79 -11.26 5.09
C GLU A 179 7.77 -12.23 5.69
N VAL A 180 6.75 -11.69 6.35
CA VAL A 180 5.60 -12.46 6.85
C VAL A 180 4.38 -12.07 6.05
N ARG A 181 3.93 -12.98 5.18
CA ARG A 181 2.88 -12.73 4.21
C ARG A 181 1.69 -13.66 4.42
N LEU A 182 0.50 -13.10 4.27
CA LEU A 182 -0.77 -13.79 4.26
C LEU A 182 -1.41 -13.69 2.87
N GLU A 183 -1.94 -14.81 2.41
CA GLU A 183 -2.71 -14.93 1.17
C GLU A 183 -4.02 -15.68 1.44
N GLY A 184 -4.98 -15.68 0.52
CA GLY A 184 -6.28 -16.36 0.69
C GLY A 184 -7.44 -15.36 0.77
N ALA A 185 -8.22 -15.40 1.84
CA ALA A 185 -9.38 -14.51 2.01
C ALA A 185 -9.00 -13.01 2.02
N GLU A 186 -7.82 -12.68 2.54
CA GLU A 186 -7.27 -11.34 2.52
C GLU A 186 -5.76 -11.41 2.36
N ARG A 187 -5.19 -10.50 1.57
CA ARG A 187 -3.75 -10.36 1.45
C ARG A 187 -3.23 -9.35 2.45
N LEU A 188 -2.19 -9.72 3.18
CA LEU A 188 -1.41 -8.83 4.05
C LEU A 188 0.07 -9.19 3.94
N SER A 189 0.96 -8.21 4.11
CA SER A 189 2.39 -8.45 4.22
C SER A 189 2.99 -7.54 5.28
N GLN A 190 3.92 -8.06 6.06
CA GLN A 190 4.71 -7.32 7.03
C GLN A 190 6.18 -7.69 6.90
N HIS A 191 7.04 -6.67 6.94
CA HIS A 191 8.50 -6.82 6.90
C HIS A 191 9.19 -6.31 8.17
N VAL A 192 8.42 -5.65 9.04
CA VAL A 192 8.88 -5.07 10.31
C VAL A 192 8.05 -5.72 11.41
N PRO A 193 8.67 -6.31 12.45
CA PRO A 193 7.93 -6.89 13.55
C PRO A 193 7.16 -5.78 14.29
N THR A 194 5.97 -6.11 14.77
CA THR A 194 5.23 -5.24 15.69
C THR A 194 5.96 -5.11 17.03
N ARG A 195 6.70 -6.15 17.42
CA ARG A 195 7.49 -6.20 18.65
C ARG A 195 8.66 -7.17 18.50
N PHE A 196 9.80 -6.83 19.09
CA PHE A 196 10.94 -7.71 19.26
C PHE A 196 11.21 -7.94 20.75
N ASN A 197 11.49 -9.18 21.13
CA ASN A 197 11.94 -9.55 22.47
C ASN A 197 13.41 -9.94 22.42
N THR A 198 14.27 -9.06 22.94
CA THR A 198 15.73 -9.22 22.92
C THR A 198 16.20 -10.43 23.73
N GLU A 199 15.59 -10.71 24.88
CA GLU A 199 16.00 -11.82 25.76
C GLU A 199 15.64 -13.19 25.16
N ALA A 200 14.47 -13.27 24.53
CA ALA A 200 14.00 -14.47 23.87
C ALA A 200 14.57 -14.64 22.44
N CYS A 201 15.11 -13.58 21.84
CA CYS A 201 15.41 -13.51 20.40
C CYS A 201 14.16 -13.86 19.57
N SER A 202 13.04 -13.21 19.88
CA SER A 202 11.71 -13.48 19.31
C SER A 202 11.13 -12.28 18.60
N TYR A 203 10.62 -12.48 17.38
CA TYR A 203 10.01 -11.49 16.50
C TYR A 203 8.51 -11.74 16.42
N HIS A 204 7.71 -10.71 16.68
CA HIS A 204 6.26 -10.80 16.75
C HIS A 204 5.60 -9.96 15.65
N TYR A 205 4.73 -10.58 14.85
CA TYR A 205 4.00 -9.94 13.75
C TYR A 205 2.50 -10.06 13.99
N GLY A 206 1.85 -8.96 14.35
CA GLY A 206 0.42 -8.92 14.64
C GLY A 206 -0.41 -8.73 13.37
N PHE A 207 -1.37 -9.61 13.11
CA PHE A 207 -2.29 -9.55 11.98
C PHE A 207 -3.73 -9.42 12.45
N GLN A 208 -4.47 -8.59 11.74
CA GLN A 208 -5.90 -8.42 11.90
C GLN A 208 -6.57 -8.43 10.53
N LEU A 209 -7.45 -9.40 10.29
CA LEU A 209 -8.19 -9.57 9.05
C LEU A 209 -9.52 -8.80 9.10
N ASN A 210 -9.90 -8.18 8.00
CA ASN A 210 -11.23 -7.63 7.77
C ASN A 210 -12.07 -8.55 6.87
N ASN A 211 -11.43 -9.34 6.01
CA ASN A 211 -12.08 -10.44 5.32
C ASN A 211 -11.64 -11.77 5.96
N PRO A 212 -12.37 -12.28 6.98
CA PRO A 212 -12.03 -13.54 7.61
C PRO A 212 -12.19 -14.69 6.60
N GLY A 213 -11.52 -15.80 6.84
CA GLY A 213 -11.63 -16.99 6.01
C GLY A 213 -10.33 -17.77 6.02
N ARG A 214 -10.16 -18.66 5.04
CA ARG A 214 -8.93 -19.41 4.89
C ARG A 214 -7.81 -18.47 4.46
N VAL A 215 -6.75 -18.44 5.25
CA VAL A 215 -5.52 -17.72 4.91
C VAL A 215 -4.33 -18.67 4.91
N TYR A 216 -3.33 -18.34 4.12
CA TYR A 216 -2.11 -19.10 3.91
C TYR A 216 -0.93 -18.26 4.36
N LEU A 217 -0.17 -18.77 5.32
CA LEU A 217 0.97 -18.10 5.89
C LEU A 217 2.26 -18.48 5.14
N HIS A 218 3.02 -17.45 4.77
CA HIS A 218 4.35 -17.53 4.21
C HIS A 218 5.33 -16.74 5.08
N ILE A 219 6.48 -17.34 5.40
CA ILE A 219 7.53 -16.68 6.16
C ILE A 219 8.86 -16.90 5.45
N SER A 220 9.48 -15.81 4.98
CA SER A 220 10.82 -15.84 4.39
C SER A 220 11.80 -15.10 5.26
N HIS A 221 12.92 -15.72 5.63
CA HIS A 221 14.05 -15.06 6.27
C HIS A 221 14.85 -14.32 5.20
N LEU A 222 15.04 -13.01 5.37
CA LEU A 222 15.60 -12.13 4.35
C LEU A 222 17.05 -11.78 4.65
N PHE A 223 17.35 -11.32 5.86
CA PHE A 223 18.68 -10.85 6.25
C PHE A 223 18.99 -11.26 7.69
N VAL A 224 20.29 -11.42 8.00
CA VAL A 224 20.87 -11.68 9.33
C VAL A 224 21.73 -10.48 9.76
N ASP A 225 22.19 -10.46 11.01
CA ASP A 225 23.25 -9.57 11.49
C ASP A 225 23.00 -8.08 11.20
N TYR A 226 21.73 -7.68 11.26
CA TYR A 226 21.22 -6.34 10.94
C TYR A 226 21.45 -5.88 9.49
N HIS A 227 21.80 -6.77 8.57
CA HIS A 227 22.02 -6.41 7.16
C HIS A 227 20.78 -5.79 6.48
N GLY A 228 19.57 -6.11 6.97
CA GLY A 228 18.34 -5.46 6.52
C GLY A 228 18.21 -3.99 6.90
N TYR A 229 19.04 -3.48 7.82
CA TYR A 229 18.99 -2.10 8.34
C TYR A 229 20.29 -1.33 8.18
N ARG A 230 21.36 -2.01 7.77
CA ARG A 230 22.72 -1.51 7.85
C ARG A 230 22.92 -0.26 7.00
N GLU A 231 23.49 0.79 7.58
CA GLU A 231 23.76 2.05 6.86
C GLU A 231 25.24 2.23 6.50
N ASP A 232 26.11 1.46 7.14
CA ASP A 232 27.56 1.59 7.10
C ASP A 232 28.18 0.49 6.23
N SER A 233 27.92 0.47 4.93
CA SER A 233 28.83 -0.23 4.02
C SER A 233 29.88 0.77 3.53
N PRO A 234 31.11 0.79 4.10
CA PRO A 234 32.14 1.78 3.77
C PRO A 234 32.67 1.67 2.33
N HIS A 235 32.20 0.72 1.54
CA HIS A 235 32.65 0.50 0.18
C HIS A 235 31.49 0.50 -0.80
N VAL A 236 31.49 1.53 -1.66
CA VAL A 236 30.87 1.52 -3.00
C VAL A 236 31.39 0.34 -3.85
N ALA A 237 32.52 -0.27 -3.43
CA ALA A 237 33.20 -1.40 -4.06
C ALA A 237 32.85 -2.78 -3.47
N ASP A 238 32.46 -2.89 -2.19
CA ASP A 238 31.97 -4.16 -1.64
C ASP A 238 30.46 -4.21 -1.87
N PRO A 239 29.94 -5.26 -2.53
CA PRO A 239 28.51 -5.39 -2.71
C PRO A 239 27.86 -5.34 -1.32
N PHE A 240 27.00 -4.33 -1.12
CA PHE A 240 26.04 -4.34 0.00
C PHE A 240 25.43 -5.75 0.04
N PRO A 241 25.26 -6.35 1.24
CA PRO A 241 25.21 -7.78 1.43
C PRO A 241 24.35 -8.51 0.40
N ASP A 242 24.77 -9.74 0.16
CA ASP A 242 24.19 -10.73 -0.73
C ASP A 242 22.67 -10.63 -0.82
N GLN A 243 22.15 -10.98 -2.00
CA GLN A 243 20.71 -11.05 -2.24
C GLN A 243 19.97 -11.63 -1.02
N PRO A 244 18.77 -11.11 -0.68
CA PRO A 244 18.03 -11.62 0.48
C PRO A 244 18.04 -13.15 0.48
N LEU A 245 18.29 -13.75 1.64
CA LEU A 245 18.43 -15.21 1.77
C LEU A 245 17.24 -15.94 1.14
N ARG A 246 16.02 -15.39 1.34
CA ARG A 246 14.75 -15.93 0.84
C ARG A 246 14.57 -17.41 1.21
N HIS A 247 15.08 -17.79 2.37
CA HIS A 247 14.88 -19.12 2.93
C HIS A 247 13.51 -19.16 3.61
N SER A 248 12.70 -20.15 3.26
CA SER A 248 11.47 -20.43 4.02
C SER A 248 11.86 -20.76 5.46
N VAL A 249 11.23 -20.07 6.42
CA VAL A 249 11.37 -20.39 7.84
C VAL A 249 10.48 -21.58 8.22
N LEU A 250 9.41 -21.80 7.47
CA LEU A 250 8.53 -22.96 7.63
C LEU A 250 9.15 -24.17 6.91
N ASP A 251 9.10 -25.35 7.53
CA ASP A 251 9.64 -26.59 6.96
C ASP A 251 8.89 -27.05 5.70
N SER A 252 7.64 -26.60 5.59
CA SER A 252 6.77 -26.95 4.48
C SER A 252 7.17 -26.18 3.22
N LYS A 253 7.34 -26.92 2.11
CA LYS A 253 7.42 -26.34 0.75
C LYS A 253 6.09 -25.73 0.29
N THR A 254 5.00 -26.01 1.01
CA THR A 254 3.68 -25.46 0.75
C THR A 254 3.30 -24.43 1.82
N PRO A 255 2.49 -23.43 1.47
CA PRO A 255 1.97 -22.47 2.46
C PRO A 255 1.22 -23.19 3.58
N VAL A 256 1.35 -22.71 4.82
CA VAL A 256 0.58 -23.26 5.94
C VAL A 256 -0.81 -22.64 5.96
N GLU A 257 -1.85 -23.46 5.78
CA GLU A 257 -3.24 -23.02 5.92
C GLU A 257 -3.55 -22.75 7.39
N LEU A 258 -3.94 -21.51 7.69
CA LEU A 258 -4.45 -21.11 8.99
C LEU A 258 -5.98 -21.05 8.91
N SER A 259 -6.64 -22.03 9.54
CA SER A 259 -8.10 -22.04 9.72
C SER A 259 -8.46 -21.54 11.12
N LEU A 260 -8.17 -20.27 11.39
CA LEU A 260 -8.44 -19.65 12.71
C LEU A 260 -9.94 -19.48 12.98
N CYS A 261 -10.78 -19.49 11.94
CA CYS A 261 -12.22 -19.47 12.07
C CYS A 261 -12.88 -20.25 10.93
N SER A 262 -13.05 -21.56 11.11
CA SER A 262 -13.65 -22.44 10.09
C SER A 262 -15.13 -22.14 9.80
N MET A 263 -15.79 -21.36 10.66
CA MET A 263 -17.20 -20.97 10.50
C MET A 263 -17.41 -19.74 9.61
N CYS A 264 -16.35 -18.98 9.32
CA CYS A 264 -16.43 -17.82 8.44
C CYS A 264 -15.91 -18.16 7.05
N GLU A 265 -16.78 -18.01 6.05
CA GLU A 265 -16.37 -18.02 4.65
C GLU A 265 -15.90 -16.62 4.23
N GLY A 266 -14.79 -16.56 3.51
CA GLY A 266 -14.28 -15.30 2.97
C GLY A 266 -15.21 -14.74 1.91
N ILE A 267 -15.42 -13.42 1.97
CA ILE A 267 -16.30 -12.73 1.04
C ILE A 267 -15.53 -12.41 -0.23
N ASN A 268 -16.04 -12.89 -1.37
CA ASN A 268 -15.63 -12.40 -2.69
C ASN A 268 -16.50 -11.18 -3.03
N ILE A 269 -15.87 -10.01 -3.23
CA ILE A 269 -16.61 -8.74 -3.37
C ILE A 269 -17.42 -8.66 -4.67
N ALA A 270 -17.15 -9.52 -5.67
CA ALA A 270 -18.02 -9.66 -6.85
C ALA A 270 -19.50 -9.91 -6.53
N THR A 271 -19.79 -10.51 -5.37
CA THR A 271 -21.13 -10.97 -5.00
C THR A 271 -21.76 -10.23 -3.83
N SER A 272 -21.04 -9.30 -3.20
CA SER A 272 -21.59 -8.56 -2.05
C SER A 272 -22.55 -7.46 -2.52
N SER A 273 -23.78 -7.47 -1.98
CA SER A 273 -24.75 -6.38 -2.08
C SER A 273 -24.10 -5.03 -1.81
N PRO A 274 -24.60 -3.92 -2.43
CA PRO A 274 -24.05 -2.58 -2.21
C PRO A 274 -23.89 -2.34 -0.72
N ALA A 275 -22.67 -1.98 -0.31
CA ALA A 275 -22.34 -1.72 1.07
C ALA A 275 -23.37 -0.74 1.67
N PRO A 276 -23.73 -0.89 2.97
CA PRO A 276 -24.56 0.10 3.67
C PRO A 276 -24.02 1.52 3.45
N HIS A 277 -24.85 2.55 3.62
CA HIS A 277 -24.48 3.95 3.47
C HIS A 277 -23.25 4.35 4.32
N LEU A 278 -22.04 4.08 3.82
CA LEU A 278 -20.79 4.47 4.45
C LEU A 278 -20.59 5.98 4.28
N PRO A 279 -20.03 6.69 5.29
CA PRO A 279 -19.66 8.09 5.15
C PRO A 279 -18.59 8.29 4.07
N GLN A 280 -18.47 9.50 3.55
CA GLN A 280 -17.36 9.85 2.65
C GLN A 280 -16.04 9.82 3.42
N CYS A 281 -14.98 9.30 2.81
CA CYS A 281 -13.65 9.27 3.43
C CYS A 281 -13.09 10.70 3.62
N ASP A 282 -12.38 10.94 4.73
CA ASP A 282 -11.48 12.09 4.80
C ASP A 282 -10.27 11.80 3.92
N MET A 283 -10.20 12.47 2.78
CA MET A 283 -9.14 12.23 1.79
C MET A 283 -7.77 12.74 2.24
N ARG A 284 -7.70 13.57 3.30
CA ARG A 284 -6.42 14.06 3.84
C ARG A 284 -5.60 12.97 4.53
N ILE A 285 -6.27 11.93 5.00
CA ILE A 285 -5.65 10.78 5.65
C ILE A 285 -5.85 9.59 4.73
N THR A 286 -4.79 8.80 4.54
CA THR A 286 -4.89 7.57 3.76
C THR A 286 -5.89 6.62 4.43
N PRO A 287 -7.05 6.37 3.80
CA PRO A 287 -8.09 5.59 4.43
C PRO A 287 -7.62 4.13 4.56
N PRO A 288 -8.04 3.43 5.63
CA PRO A 288 -7.80 2.01 5.73
C PRO A 288 -8.46 1.27 4.56
N GLY A 289 -7.82 0.20 4.11
CA GLY A 289 -8.32 -0.64 3.02
C GLY A 289 -7.81 -2.06 3.15
N THR A 290 -8.43 -2.96 2.39
CA THR A 290 -8.11 -4.40 2.38
C THR A 290 -7.98 -4.89 0.95
N TYR A 291 -7.09 -5.87 0.75
CA TYR A 291 -6.95 -6.56 -0.51
C TYR A 291 -7.63 -7.91 -0.41
N VAL A 292 -8.71 -8.08 -1.16
CA VAL A 292 -9.48 -9.32 -1.22
C VAL A 292 -9.33 -9.96 -2.60
N PRO A 293 -9.56 -11.28 -2.73
CA PRO A 293 -9.49 -11.95 -4.03
C PRO A 293 -10.32 -11.25 -5.10
N SER A 294 -9.66 -10.91 -6.20
CA SER A 294 -10.33 -10.34 -7.36
C SER A 294 -11.25 -11.40 -7.99
N PRO A 295 -12.42 -11.03 -8.52
CA PRO A 295 -13.24 -11.96 -9.33
C PRO A 295 -12.47 -12.50 -10.54
N LEU A 296 -11.56 -11.70 -11.09
CA LEU A 296 -10.66 -12.10 -12.17
C LEU A 296 -9.56 -13.07 -11.68
N ALA A 297 -9.17 -12.99 -10.40
CA ALA A 297 -8.22 -13.92 -9.81
C ALA A 297 -8.76 -15.35 -9.80
N LEU A 298 -10.04 -15.53 -9.46
CA LEU A 298 -10.72 -16.83 -9.50
C LEU A 298 -10.76 -17.44 -10.90
N GLN A 299 -10.79 -16.61 -11.96
CA GLN A 299 -10.68 -17.08 -13.34
C GLN A 299 -9.23 -17.38 -13.73
N ARG A 300 -8.26 -16.59 -13.27
CA ARG A 300 -6.83 -16.74 -13.56
C ARG A 300 -6.17 -17.90 -12.83
N THR A 301 -6.62 -18.25 -11.63
CA THR A 301 -6.12 -19.41 -10.87
C THR A 301 -6.49 -20.75 -11.50
N LEU A 302 -7.52 -20.78 -12.36
CA LEU A 302 -7.89 -21.98 -13.10
C LEU A 302 -6.93 -22.29 -14.27
N ASN A 303 -6.18 -21.29 -14.79
CA ASN A 303 -5.17 -21.45 -15.85
C ASN A 303 -3.97 -20.49 -15.65
N PRO A 304 -3.06 -20.79 -14.69
CA PRO A 304 -1.93 -19.93 -14.37
C PRO A 304 -0.87 -19.83 -15.49
N LEU A 305 -0.76 -20.85 -16.36
CA LEU A 305 0.26 -20.93 -17.40
C LEU A 305 0.01 -19.97 -18.59
N ASP A 306 -1.23 -19.55 -18.81
CA ASP A 306 -1.59 -18.74 -20.00
C ASP A 306 -1.20 -17.25 -19.89
N TYR A 307 -0.90 -16.77 -18.69
CA TYR A 307 -0.74 -15.33 -18.42
C TYR A 307 0.68 -14.89 -18.11
N GLY A 308 1.66 -15.81 -18.08
CA GLY A 308 3.06 -15.48 -17.77
C GLY A 308 3.23 -14.79 -16.41
N LEU A 309 2.32 -15.05 -15.47
CA LEU A 309 2.36 -14.43 -14.15
C LEU A 309 3.57 -14.97 -13.36
N PRO A 310 4.25 -14.14 -12.57
CA PRO A 310 5.25 -14.62 -11.63
C PRO A 310 4.62 -15.68 -10.74
N THR A 311 5.27 -16.84 -10.60
CA THR A 311 4.79 -17.92 -9.72
C THR A 311 5.79 -18.18 -8.61
N ILE A 312 5.28 -18.54 -7.43
CA ILE A 312 6.05 -19.16 -6.35
C ILE A 312 5.40 -20.52 -6.08
N ASP A 313 6.19 -21.59 -6.13
CA ASP A 313 5.72 -22.97 -5.96
C ASP A 313 4.52 -23.34 -6.85
N GLY A 314 4.54 -22.84 -8.10
CA GLY A 314 3.50 -23.11 -9.10
C GLY A 314 2.20 -22.31 -8.92
N ARG A 315 2.13 -21.38 -7.95
CA ARG A 315 0.97 -20.51 -7.72
C ARG A 315 1.24 -19.09 -8.21
N PRO A 316 0.30 -18.42 -8.90
CA PRO A 316 0.46 -17.02 -9.27
C PRO A 316 0.68 -16.17 -8.02
N LEU A 317 1.74 -15.37 -8.04
CA LEU A 317 2.13 -14.51 -6.93
C LEU A 317 1.41 -13.16 -6.97
N ALA A 318 0.95 -12.73 -8.15
CA ALA A 318 0.57 -11.35 -8.39
C ALA A 318 -0.69 -11.19 -9.24
N GLY A 319 -1.38 -10.06 -9.07
CA GLY A 319 -2.57 -9.70 -9.84
C GLY A 319 -3.80 -10.53 -9.47
N LEU A 320 -3.87 -10.94 -8.21
CA LEU A 320 -4.93 -11.78 -7.66
C LEU A 320 -5.88 -11.07 -6.69
N TYR A 321 -5.61 -9.81 -6.35
CA TYR A 321 -6.36 -9.10 -5.32
C TYR A 321 -6.73 -7.71 -5.80
N ASP A 322 -7.93 -7.27 -5.40
CA ASP A 322 -8.42 -5.91 -5.63
C ASP A 322 -8.51 -5.20 -4.28
N TRP A 323 -8.18 -3.91 -4.27
CA TRP A 323 -8.28 -3.05 -3.11
C TRP A 323 -9.72 -2.65 -2.84
N THR A 324 -10.10 -2.62 -1.56
CA THR A 324 -11.41 -2.18 -1.10
C THR A 324 -11.26 -1.22 0.09
N PRO A 325 -11.91 -0.04 0.05
CA PRO A 325 -11.90 0.90 1.17
C PRO A 325 -12.66 0.32 2.37
N GLN A 326 -12.18 0.61 3.57
CA GLN A 326 -12.88 0.33 4.83
C GLN A 326 -13.49 1.59 5.40
N GLU A 327 -14.54 1.43 6.20
CA GLU A 327 -15.17 2.46 7.07
C GLU A 327 -15.89 3.58 6.34
N CYS A 328 -15.47 3.88 5.12
CA CYS A 328 -15.91 5.00 4.33
C CYS A 328 -15.96 4.63 2.84
N ARG A 329 -16.59 5.48 2.04
CA ARG A 329 -16.62 5.37 0.59
C ARG A 329 -15.85 6.53 -0.02
N TRP A 330 -15.12 6.24 -1.09
CA TRP A 330 -14.72 7.29 -2.01
C TRP A 330 -15.91 7.69 -2.86
N ASP A 331 -16.12 8.99 -2.99
CA ASP A 331 -17.23 9.52 -3.75
C ASP A 331 -16.83 10.81 -4.47
N HIS A 332 -16.09 10.64 -5.57
CA HIS A 332 -15.76 11.72 -6.48
C HIS A 332 -15.85 11.24 -7.93
N ALA A 333 -15.92 12.17 -8.88
CA ALA A 333 -16.06 11.85 -10.29
C ALA A 333 -14.85 11.08 -10.85
N GLY A 334 -13.66 11.26 -10.28
CA GLY A 334 -12.40 10.66 -10.75
C GLY A 334 -12.23 9.15 -10.54
N LEU A 335 -13.16 8.48 -9.86
CA LEU A 335 -13.10 7.04 -9.64
C LEU A 335 -13.16 6.24 -10.96
N ARG A 336 -12.65 5.01 -10.91
CA ARG A 336 -12.57 4.16 -12.10
C ARG A 336 -13.96 3.87 -12.65
N GLY A 337 -14.13 4.00 -13.96
CA GLY A 337 -15.39 3.73 -14.64
C GLY A 337 -16.49 4.79 -14.45
N ARG A 338 -16.21 5.90 -13.76
CA ARG A 338 -17.11 7.06 -13.69
C ARG A 338 -16.82 8.05 -14.83
N ASP A 339 -17.71 9.03 -15.01
CA ASP A 339 -17.48 10.16 -15.91
C ASP A 339 -16.50 11.16 -15.26
N HIS A 340 -15.33 11.33 -15.86
CA HIS A 340 -14.27 12.22 -15.35
C HIS A 340 -14.42 13.67 -15.79
N ALA A 341 -15.41 14.01 -16.62
CA ALA A 341 -15.62 15.39 -17.08
C ALA A 341 -15.60 16.44 -15.94
N PRO A 342 -16.24 16.20 -14.76
CA PRO A 342 -16.20 17.15 -13.65
C PRO A 342 -14.79 17.43 -13.12
N CYS A 343 -13.85 16.49 -13.22
CA CYS A 343 -12.47 16.69 -12.79
C CYS A 343 -11.67 17.66 -13.68
N LEU A 344 -12.14 17.87 -14.91
CA LEU A 344 -11.40 18.61 -15.95
C LEU A 344 -11.91 20.04 -16.17
N THR A 345 -13.03 20.41 -15.53
CA THR A 345 -13.65 21.74 -15.66
C THR A 345 -12.96 22.79 -14.81
N ASN A 346 -12.52 22.44 -13.60
CA ASN A 346 -11.88 23.37 -12.67
C ASN A 346 -10.40 23.59 -13.05
N PRO A 347 -9.95 24.84 -13.26
CA PRO A 347 -8.54 25.12 -13.47
C PRO A 347 -7.70 24.74 -12.27
N HIS A 348 -6.73 23.85 -12.48
CA HIS A 348 -5.83 23.39 -11.43
C HIS A 348 -4.45 23.10 -12.00
N ARG A 349 -3.42 23.61 -11.33
CA ARG A 349 -2.02 23.37 -11.69
C ARG A 349 -1.33 22.59 -10.58
N ALA A 350 -0.91 21.37 -10.87
CA ALA A 350 -0.17 20.54 -9.91
C ALA A 350 1.31 20.45 -10.28
N LEU A 351 2.17 20.65 -9.29
CA LEU A 351 3.59 20.39 -9.38
C LEU A 351 3.89 19.06 -8.70
N PHE A 352 4.57 18.16 -9.40
CA PHE A 352 5.11 16.91 -8.90
C PHE A 352 6.61 17.03 -8.83
N VAL A 353 7.16 16.71 -7.67
CA VAL A 353 8.56 16.88 -7.33
C VAL A 353 9.06 15.57 -6.82
N GLY A 354 10.16 15.08 -7.39
CA GLY A 354 10.73 13.85 -6.87
C GLY A 354 11.37 12.99 -7.93
N ASP A 355 11.18 11.69 -7.76
CA ASP A 355 11.73 10.68 -8.64
C ASP A 355 10.68 10.10 -9.61
N SER A 356 10.91 8.86 -10.06
CA SER A 356 10.04 8.20 -10.99
C SER A 356 8.67 7.85 -10.41
N HIS A 357 8.50 7.74 -9.09
CA HIS A 357 7.21 7.44 -8.47
C HIS A 357 6.24 8.63 -8.54
N ALA A 358 6.67 9.85 -8.21
CA ALA A 358 5.89 11.07 -8.45
C ALA A 358 5.46 11.19 -9.92
N ARG A 359 6.37 10.89 -10.86
CA ARG A 359 6.05 10.87 -12.29
C ARG A 359 5.00 9.81 -12.63
N VAL A 360 5.15 8.58 -12.11
CA VAL A 360 4.18 7.49 -12.32
C VAL A 360 2.80 7.90 -11.81
N LEU A 361 2.69 8.53 -10.65
CA LEU A 361 1.41 9.01 -10.12
C LEU A 361 0.78 10.07 -11.04
N ALA A 362 1.57 11.04 -11.52
CA ALA A 362 1.10 12.05 -12.47
C ALA A 362 0.58 11.41 -13.77
N GLU A 363 1.33 10.45 -14.33
CA GLU A 363 0.96 9.73 -15.55
C GLU A 363 -0.25 8.81 -15.35
N ALA A 364 -0.35 8.13 -14.21
CA ALA A 364 -1.48 7.25 -13.88
C ALA A 364 -2.77 8.05 -13.68
N THR A 365 -2.66 9.19 -13.00
CA THR A 365 -3.78 10.14 -12.86
C THR A 365 -4.20 10.66 -14.23
N ALA A 366 -3.24 11.03 -15.08
CA ALA A 366 -3.54 11.50 -16.42
C ALA A 366 -4.20 10.42 -17.29
N HIS A 367 -3.69 9.18 -17.21
CA HIS A 367 -4.24 8.03 -17.91
C HIS A 367 -5.69 7.79 -17.50
N ARG A 368 -5.99 7.86 -16.18
CA ARG A 368 -7.35 7.76 -15.64
C ARG A 368 -8.25 8.83 -16.24
N LEU A 369 -7.91 10.11 -16.04
CA LEU A 369 -8.76 11.24 -16.41
C LEU A 369 -8.99 11.39 -17.92
N LEU A 370 -8.11 10.82 -18.75
CA LEU A 370 -8.27 10.75 -20.20
C LEU A 370 -9.15 9.56 -20.65
N ASN A 371 -9.82 8.86 -19.71
CA ASN A 371 -10.66 7.69 -19.98
C ASN A 371 -9.93 6.59 -20.78
N ARG A 372 -8.61 6.45 -20.59
CA ARG A 372 -7.85 5.37 -21.21
C ARG A 372 -8.21 4.05 -20.55
N GLN A 373 -8.42 3.02 -21.37
CA GLN A 373 -8.84 1.70 -20.89
C GLN A 373 -7.69 1.01 -20.15
N GLY A 374 -8.04 0.24 -19.11
CA GLY A 374 -7.09 -0.54 -18.32
C GLY A 374 -6.17 0.30 -17.42
N MET A 375 -5.22 -0.38 -16.78
CA MET A 375 -4.21 0.24 -15.91
C MET A 375 -3.03 0.78 -16.71
N LEU A 376 -2.34 1.79 -16.18
CA LEU A 376 -1.11 2.32 -16.76
C LEU A 376 -0.06 1.20 -16.85
N ASN A 377 0.42 0.92 -18.07
CA ASN A 377 1.29 -0.21 -18.35
C ASN A 377 2.73 0.16 -18.68
N VAL A 378 2.97 1.40 -19.12
CA VAL A 378 4.28 1.96 -19.45
C VAL A 378 4.31 3.41 -19.01
N THR A 379 5.51 3.93 -18.77
CA THR A 379 5.69 5.34 -18.41
C THR A 379 6.63 6.05 -19.36
N VAL A 380 6.41 7.34 -19.59
CA VAL A 380 7.22 8.13 -20.52
C VAL A 380 8.26 8.92 -19.72
N LYS A 381 9.54 8.51 -19.82
CA LYS A 381 10.64 9.10 -19.02
C LYS A 381 10.94 10.58 -19.32
N ALA A 382 10.33 11.19 -20.34
CA ALA A 382 10.72 12.51 -20.83
C ALA A 382 9.66 13.59 -20.55
N GLY A 383 9.99 14.52 -19.65
CA GLY A 383 9.56 15.94 -19.62
C GLY A 383 8.07 16.27 -19.83
N SER A 384 7.18 15.29 -19.70
CA SER A 384 5.80 15.43 -20.13
C SER A 384 5.08 16.37 -19.18
N ARG A 385 4.45 17.40 -19.76
CA ARG A 385 3.44 18.22 -19.09
C ARG A 385 2.09 17.78 -19.61
N PRO A 386 1.48 16.71 -19.08
CA PRO A 386 0.15 16.33 -19.53
C PRO A 386 -0.80 17.48 -19.20
N VAL A 387 -1.44 18.01 -20.25
CA VAL A 387 -2.51 19.00 -20.17
C VAL A 387 -3.81 18.28 -20.51
N MET A 388 -4.79 18.35 -19.60
CA MET A 388 -6.06 17.64 -19.68
C MET A 388 -7.18 18.60 -19.33
N GLY A 389 -7.85 19.17 -20.34
CA GLY A 389 -8.81 20.25 -20.10
C GLY A 389 -8.13 21.41 -19.37
N ASN A 390 -8.68 21.79 -18.21
CA ASN A 390 -8.13 22.87 -17.38
C ASN A 390 -7.12 22.38 -16.32
N LEU A 391 -6.76 21.10 -16.34
CA LEU A 391 -5.78 20.49 -15.44
C LEU A 391 -4.40 20.45 -16.11
N THR A 392 -3.38 20.92 -15.41
CA THR A 392 -1.98 20.84 -15.87
C THR A 392 -1.11 20.20 -14.80
N PHE A 393 -0.40 19.13 -15.17
CA PHE A 393 0.65 18.57 -14.32
C PHE A 393 2.03 18.97 -14.83
N GLN A 394 2.90 19.35 -13.92
CA GLN A 394 4.31 19.55 -14.19
C GLN A 394 5.13 18.64 -13.28
N VAL A 395 5.95 17.80 -13.88
CA VAL A 395 6.90 16.96 -13.16
C VAL A 395 8.28 17.65 -13.20
N VAL A 396 8.89 17.79 -12.04
CA VAL A 396 10.29 18.21 -11.89
C VAL A 396 11.05 17.08 -11.23
N TRP A 397 12.10 16.63 -11.91
CA TRP A 397 13.00 15.60 -11.43
C TRP A 397 13.93 16.19 -10.37
N ASP A 398 13.68 15.86 -9.11
CA ASP A 398 14.53 16.18 -7.95
C ASP A 398 14.51 15.00 -6.97
N PRO A 399 15.11 13.85 -7.35
CA PRO A 399 15.02 12.60 -6.60
C PRO A 399 15.76 12.63 -5.24
N TYR A 400 16.56 13.67 -5.00
CA TYR A 400 17.48 13.76 -3.86
C TYR A 400 17.14 14.92 -2.91
N ALA A 401 16.06 15.67 -3.17
CA ALA A 401 15.72 16.87 -2.40
C ALA A 401 16.90 17.86 -2.35
N GLU A 402 17.59 18.08 -3.47
CA GLU A 402 18.77 18.94 -3.50
C GLU A 402 18.42 20.43 -3.60
N PHE A 403 17.16 20.78 -3.89
CA PHE A 403 16.69 22.18 -3.98
C PHE A 403 17.65 23.02 -4.81
N SER A 404 17.77 22.67 -6.10
CA SER A 404 18.73 23.24 -7.07
C SER A 404 18.60 24.75 -7.35
N GLY A 405 18.04 25.54 -6.43
CA GLY A 405 17.84 26.98 -6.55
C GLY A 405 16.71 27.37 -7.50
N LEU A 406 16.06 26.39 -8.14
CA LEU A 406 14.98 26.60 -9.12
C LEU A 406 13.61 26.95 -8.48
N TRP A 407 13.52 26.95 -7.15
CA TRP A 407 12.25 26.82 -6.41
C TRP A 407 12.03 28.01 -5.47
N ASP A 408 11.99 29.22 -6.03
CA ASP A 408 11.61 30.38 -5.24
C ASP A 408 10.10 30.40 -4.94
N CYS A 409 9.68 31.17 -3.95
CA CYS A 409 8.25 31.27 -3.62
C CYS A 409 7.39 31.77 -4.80
N PRO A 410 7.86 32.72 -5.66
CA PRO A 410 7.17 33.08 -6.90
C PRO A 410 6.95 31.91 -7.88
N PHE A 411 7.90 30.99 -8.01
CA PHE A 411 7.74 29.79 -8.83
C PHE A 411 6.68 28.86 -8.23
N LEU A 412 6.80 28.56 -6.94
CA LEU A 412 5.85 27.67 -6.24
C LEU A 412 4.43 28.23 -6.23
N ALA A 413 4.27 29.55 -6.12
CA ALA A 413 2.97 30.22 -6.16
C ALA A 413 2.23 30.09 -7.50
N ARG A 414 2.83 29.52 -8.54
CA ARG A 414 2.15 29.25 -9.82
C ARG A 414 1.25 28.01 -9.78
N TYR A 415 1.38 27.19 -8.75
CA TYR A 415 0.70 25.91 -8.62
C TYR A 415 -0.33 25.94 -7.50
N ASP A 416 -1.42 25.22 -7.69
CA ASP A 416 -2.50 25.08 -6.73
C ASP A 416 -2.24 23.90 -5.77
N SER A 417 -1.45 22.92 -6.21
CA SER A 417 -0.92 21.84 -5.37
C SER A 417 0.55 21.53 -5.68
N VAL A 418 1.31 21.14 -4.66
CA VAL A 418 2.68 20.63 -4.76
C VAL A 418 2.72 19.24 -4.11
N LEU A 419 3.15 18.24 -4.86
CA LEU A 419 3.42 16.89 -4.37
C LEU A 419 4.93 16.66 -4.32
N PHE A 420 5.43 16.17 -3.19
CA PHE A 420 6.83 15.90 -2.95
C PHE A 420 7.05 14.41 -2.64
N ASP A 421 8.01 13.80 -3.34
CA ASP A 421 8.33 12.37 -3.30
C ASP A 421 9.85 12.19 -3.35
N VAL A 422 10.46 11.72 -2.27
CA VAL A 422 11.92 11.50 -2.24
C VAL A 422 12.26 10.32 -1.36
N GLY A 423 13.41 9.70 -1.64
CA GLY A 423 13.99 8.66 -0.80
C GLY A 423 14.34 7.40 -1.56
N THR A 424 13.50 6.93 -2.50
CA THR A 424 13.76 5.69 -3.24
C THR A 424 15.09 5.78 -3.96
N HIS A 425 15.31 6.86 -4.69
CA HIS A 425 16.57 7.11 -5.36
C HIS A 425 17.75 7.29 -4.40
N SER A 426 17.58 8.03 -3.30
CA SER A 426 18.61 8.18 -2.26
C SER A 426 19.06 6.84 -1.69
N LEU A 427 18.14 5.90 -1.48
CA LEU A 427 18.44 4.54 -1.00
C LEU A 427 19.08 3.66 -2.08
N ALA A 428 18.56 3.70 -3.30
CA ALA A 428 19.02 2.82 -4.38
C ALA A 428 20.33 3.28 -5.03
N TRP A 429 20.63 4.58 -5.01
CA TRP A 429 21.83 5.13 -5.63
C TRP A 429 22.91 5.56 -4.65
N HIS A 430 22.55 6.25 -3.57
CA HIS A 430 23.56 6.79 -2.65
C HIS A 430 23.67 6.02 -1.35
N CYS A 431 22.71 5.12 -1.07
CA CYS A 431 22.62 4.41 0.20
C CYS A 431 22.66 5.37 1.41
N ASN A 432 22.18 6.61 1.25
CA ASN A 432 22.29 7.68 2.23
C ASN A 432 21.90 7.24 3.64
N ALA A 433 22.64 7.63 4.67
CA ALA A 433 22.22 7.38 6.05
C ALA A 433 20.86 8.07 6.34
N THR A 434 20.10 7.52 7.28
CA THR A 434 18.80 8.06 7.69
C THR A 434 18.91 9.53 8.12
N SER A 435 19.98 9.91 8.82
CA SER A 435 20.24 11.30 9.23
C SER A 435 20.41 12.27 8.06
N ILE A 436 21.01 11.83 6.95
CA ILE A 436 21.13 12.63 5.72
C ILE A 436 19.74 12.81 5.11
N TYR A 437 18.97 11.73 4.98
CA TYR A 437 17.61 11.77 4.46
C TYR A 437 16.70 12.70 5.26
N THR A 438 16.66 12.56 6.59
CA THR A 438 15.79 13.40 7.44
C THR A 438 16.21 14.86 7.41
N THR A 439 17.50 15.17 7.33
CA THR A 439 18.00 16.54 7.21
C THR A 439 17.55 17.19 5.90
N LEU A 440 17.76 16.50 4.77
CA LEU A 440 17.36 16.99 3.44
C LEU A 440 15.84 17.15 3.36
N LEU A 441 15.09 16.13 3.80
CA LEU A 441 13.62 16.15 3.78
C LEU A 441 13.04 17.24 4.69
N ARG A 442 13.62 17.46 5.88
CA ARG A 442 13.20 18.55 6.78
C ARG A 442 13.37 19.90 6.10
N SER A 443 14.57 20.16 5.56
CA SER A 443 14.83 21.43 4.86
C SER A 443 13.88 21.63 3.67
N ALA A 444 13.58 20.55 2.96
CA ALA A 444 12.68 20.52 1.81
C ALA A 444 11.25 20.94 2.16
N LEU A 445 10.64 20.18 3.08
CA LEU A 445 9.25 20.32 3.47
C LEU A 445 9.02 21.66 4.15
N GLN A 446 9.96 22.10 5.00
CA GLN A 446 9.91 23.39 5.66
C GLN A 446 9.99 24.55 4.66
N GLY A 447 10.98 24.53 3.75
CA GLY A 447 11.18 25.62 2.78
C GLY A 447 9.97 25.83 1.86
N VAL A 448 9.39 24.74 1.35
CA VAL A 448 8.19 24.83 0.51
C VAL A 448 6.96 25.24 1.33
N ALA A 449 6.80 24.75 2.57
CA ALA A 449 5.71 25.18 3.45
C ALA A 449 5.78 26.68 3.78
N ASP A 450 6.98 27.22 4.00
CA ASP A 450 7.18 28.65 4.25
C ASP A 450 6.87 29.50 3.01
N CYS A 451 7.16 29.01 1.81
CA CYS A 451 6.69 29.64 0.57
C CYS A 451 5.17 29.56 0.40
N ALA A 452 4.54 28.44 0.75
CA ALA A 452 3.10 28.28 0.66
C ALA A 452 2.33 29.28 1.56
N LYS A 453 2.90 29.64 2.73
CA LYS A 453 2.39 30.71 3.60
C LYS A 453 2.41 32.09 2.93
N GLN A 454 3.36 32.34 2.02
CA GLN A 454 3.45 33.58 1.25
C GLN A 454 2.54 33.58 0.01
N ALA A 455 2.04 32.41 -0.39
CA ALA A 455 1.26 32.26 -1.60
C ALA A 455 0.00 33.15 -1.65
N PRO A 456 -0.77 33.41 -0.57
CA PRO A 456 -1.91 34.32 -0.62
C PRO A 456 -1.55 35.73 -1.13
N THR A 457 -0.35 36.22 -0.81
CA THR A 457 0.17 37.50 -1.29
C THR A 457 0.61 37.42 -2.75
N LEU A 458 1.23 36.31 -3.15
CA LEU A 458 1.77 36.11 -4.50
C LEU A 458 0.71 35.70 -5.54
N ARG A 459 -0.42 35.15 -5.09
CA ARG A 459 -1.55 34.72 -5.93
C ARG A 459 -2.90 35.08 -5.29
N PRO A 460 -3.23 36.39 -5.21
CA PRO A 460 -4.46 36.85 -4.58
C PRO A 460 -5.70 36.25 -5.27
N GLY A 461 -6.70 35.87 -4.46
CA GLY A 461 -7.96 35.28 -4.93
C GLY A 461 -7.92 33.79 -5.26
N ARG A 462 -6.77 33.11 -5.10
CA ARG A 462 -6.66 31.65 -5.25
C ARG A 462 -6.88 30.90 -3.93
N PRO A 463 -7.44 29.68 -3.95
CA PRO A 463 -7.52 28.82 -2.77
C PRO A 463 -6.14 28.52 -2.16
N ALA A 464 -6.06 28.22 -0.86
CA ALA A 464 -4.82 27.82 -0.19
C ALA A 464 -4.13 26.65 -0.93
N GLN A 465 -2.79 26.68 -0.96
CA GLN A 465 -2.00 25.73 -1.74
C GLN A 465 -2.04 24.38 -1.02
N ARG A 466 -2.28 23.30 -1.75
CA ARG A 466 -2.22 21.95 -1.20
C ARG A 466 -0.80 21.44 -1.23
N LEU A 467 -0.30 20.94 -0.10
CA LEU A 467 1.03 20.37 0.04
C LEU A 467 0.86 18.89 0.36
N LEU A 468 1.34 18.02 -0.52
CA LEU A 468 1.17 16.57 -0.44
C LEU A 468 2.53 15.88 -0.37
N PHE A 469 2.75 15.05 0.65
CA PHE A 469 3.93 14.20 0.73
C PHE A 469 3.57 12.78 0.32
N LEU A 470 4.25 12.25 -0.71
CA LEU A 470 4.10 10.87 -1.16
C LEU A 470 5.15 10.00 -0.47
N THR A 471 4.70 8.99 0.27
CA THR A 471 5.63 8.01 0.86
C THR A 471 6.20 7.09 -0.22
N MET A 472 7.41 6.58 -0.01
CA MET A 472 8.02 5.62 -0.91
C MET A 472 7.18 4.34 -0.95
N PRO A 473 6.92 3.74 -2.12
CA PRO A 473 6.24 2.46 -2.18
C PRO A 473 7.09 1.35 -1.55
N PRO A 474 6.47 0.23 -1.13
CA PRO A 474 7.22 -0.94 -0.72
C PRO A 474 7.93 -1.55 -1.93
N HIS A 475 9.08 -2.14 -1.70
CA HIS A 475 10.04 -2.65 -2.66
C HIS A 475 10.35 -4.13 -2.43
N PHE A 476 10.20 -4.95 -3.46
CA PHE A 476 10.45 -6.38 -3.32
C PHE A 476 11.89 -6.77 -3.66
N ASN A 477 12.88 -6.27 -2.91
CA ASN A 477 14.30 -6.68 -2.91
C ASN A 477 14.94 -7.07 -4.27
N ASN A 478 14.47 -6.53 -5.39
CA ASN A 478 15.12 -6.66 -6.69
C ASN A 478 16.15 -5.55 -6.75
N LYS A 479 17.42 -5.93 -6.70
CA LYS A 479 18.52 -4.97 -6.84
C LYS A 479 18.39 -4.34 -8.24
N LEU A 480 18.10 -3.03 -8.29
CA LEU A 480 18.20 -2.28 -9.55
C LEU A 480 19.63 -2.26 -10.07
N ARG A 481 20.59 -2.35 -9.15
CA ARG A 481 22.03 -2.30 -9.38
C ARG A 481 22.77 -2.90 -8.19
N LYS A 482 24.07 -3.13 -8.33
CA LYS A 482 24.92 -3.69 -7.27
C LYS A 482 24.87 -2.89 -5.96
N GLN A 483 24.65 -1.58 -6.04
CA GLN A 483 24.63 -0.63 -4.93
C GLN A 483 23.21 -0.25 -4.47
N ASP A 484 22.20 -1.08 -4.77
CA ASP A 484 20.84 -0.84 -4.28
C ASP A 484 20.73 -1.24 -2.80
N CYS A 485 20.64 -0.25 -1.92
CA CYS A 485 20.54 -0.48 -0.47
C CYS A 485 19.10 -0.35 0.06
N ARG A 486 18.10 -0.40 -0.83
CA ARG A 486 16.70 -0.49 -0.42
C ARG A 486 16.43 -1.86 0.18
N THR A 487 15.89 -1.83 1.38
CA THR A 487 15.30 -2.97 2.07
C THR A 487 13.95 -2.51 2.61
N GLU A 488 12.99 -3.43 2.70
CA GLU A 488 11.66 -3.09 3.22
C GLU A 488 11.67 -2.44 4.60
N PRO A 489 12.45 -2.94 5.57
CA PRO A 489 12.44 -2.33 6.90
C PRO A 489 13.02 -0.91 6.89
N ARG A 490 13.98 -0.61 6.00
CA ARG A 490 14.57 0.72 5.87
C ARG A 490 13.62 1.69 5.18
N ILE A 491 12.93 1.25 4.13
CA ILE A 491 11.86 2.02 3.48
C ILE A 491 10.75 2.33 4.50
N ALA A 492 10.30 1.33 5.26
CA ALA A 492 9.29 1.49 6.30
C ALA A 492 9.67 2.58 7.32
N ARG A 493 10.92 2.54 7.83
CA ARG A 493 11.42 3.53 8.79
C ARG A 493 11.53 4.93 8.19
N TRP A 494 12.01 5.06 6.96
CA TRP A 494 12.11 6.35 6.28
C TRP A 494 10.74 6.96 5.97
N ASN A 495 9.75 6.12 5.65
CA ASN A 495 8.36 6.55 5.48
C ASN A 495 7.75 7.01 6.80
N GLU A 496 8.01 6.34 7.92
CA GLU A 496 7.59 6.79 9.25
C GLU A 496 8.13 8.19 9.56
N LEU A 497 9.45 8.36 9.47
CA LEU A 497 10.11 9.66 9.72
C LEU A 497 9.64 10.74 8.74
N GLY A 498 9.43 10.39 7.47
CA GLY A 498 8.95 11.31 6.45
C GLY A 498 7.52 11.77 6.71
N ARG A 499 6.64 10.88 7.17
CA ARG A 499 5.26 11.24 7.58
C ARG A 499 5.26 12.20 8.76
N ASP A 500 6.06 11.91 9.79
CA ASP A 500 6.13 12.77 10.97
C ASP A 500 6.60 14.19 10.60
N LEU A 501 7.65 14.30 9.75
CA LEU A 501 8.13 15.58 9.23
C LEU A 501 7.09 16.28 8.35
N ALA A 502 6.39 15.56 7.48
CA ALA A 502 5.34 16.11 6.63
C ALA A 502 4.23 16.74 7.48
N VAL A 503 3.73 16.01 8.49
CA VAL A 503 2.71 16.52 9.41
C VAL A 503 3.22 17.70 10.23
N GLU A 504 4.47 17.65 10.73
CA GLU A 504 5.13 18.75 11.46
C GLU A 504 5.07 20.07 10.67
N PHE A 505 5.26 20.01 9.34
CA PHE A 505 5.25 21.17 8.45
C PHE A 505 3.91 21.44 7.74
N GLY A 506 2.83 20.77 8.14
CA GLY A 506 1.47 21.01 7.62
C GLY A 506 1.21 20.45 6.23
N TRP A 507 1.90 19.38 5.85
CA TRP A 507 1.64 18.62 4.62
C TRP A 507 0.59 17.52 4.88
N ASP A 508 -0.29 17.30 3.92
CA ASP A 508 -1.12 16.10 3.90
C ASP A 508 -0.30 14.91 3.37
N VAL A 509 -0.55 13.69 3.87
CA VAL A 509 0.24 12.49 3.53
C VAL A 509 -0.55 11.56 2.62
N LEU A 510 0.02 11.31 1.43
CA LEU A 510 -0.41 10.28 0.51
C LEU A 510 0.44 9.01 0.74
N ASP A 511 -0.06 8.06 1.53
CA ASP A 511 0.73 6.94 2.05
C ASP A 511 0.73 5.74 1.09
N PHE A 512 1.52 5.85 0.02
CA PHE A 512 1.68 4.80 -0.97
C PHE A 512 2.23 3.51 -0.36
N TYR A 513 3.17 3.61 0.58
CA TYR A 513 3.68 2.46 1.33
C TYR A 513 2.54 1.64 1.92
N ARG A 514 1.65 2.28 2.68
CA ARG A 514 0.52 1.62 3.33
C ARG A 514 -0.45 1.01 2.31
N LEU A 515 -0.74 1.72 1.21
CA LEU A 515 -1.65 1.24 0.17
C LEU A 515 -1.09 0.04 -0.59
N ALA A 516 0.23 -0.05 -0.79
CA ALA A 516 0.84 -1.09 -1.61
C ALA A 516 1.44 -2.25 -0.81
N ALA A 517 1.76 -2.08 0.48
CA ALA A 517 2.45 -3.09 1.30
C ALA A 517 1.78 -4.48 1.28
N PRO A 518 0.44 -4.62 1.32
CA PRO A 518 -0.18 -5.94 1.24
C PRO A 518 0.08 -6.68 -0.08
N ILE A 519 0.32 -5.95 -1.17
CA ILE A 519 0.53 -6.49 -2.52
C ILE A 519 1.93 -6.18 -3.03
N THR A 520 2.94 -6.06 -2.15
CA THR A 520 4.32 -5.82 -2.56
C THR A 520 4.82 -6.75 -3.68
N PRO A 521 4.47 -8.06 -3.71
CA PRO A 521 4.87 -8.94 -4.81
C PRO A 521 4.29 -8.59 -6.18
N ASP A 522 3.23 -7.79 -6.26
CA ASP A 522 2.60 -7.39 -7.53
C ASP A 522 3.48 -6.45 -8.34
N ILE A 523 4.50 -5.85 -7.73
CA ILE A 523 5.50 -5.02 -8.40
C ILE A 523 6.20 -5.74 -9.56
N TYR A 524 6.24 -7.09 -9.52
CA TYR A 524 6.79 -7.93 -10.60
C TYR A 524 5.92 -8.03 -11.86
N LEU A 525 4.66 -7.59 -11.82
CA LEU A 525 3.85 -7.43 -13.04
C LEU A 525 4.32 -6.25 -13.89
N GLY A 526 4.99 -5.29 -13.26
CA GLY A 526 5.61 -4.13 -13.88
C GLY A 526 7.07 -4.35 -14.22
N ASP A 527 7.92 -3.38 -13.88
CA ASP A 527 9.38 -3.45 -14.04
C ASP A 527 10.10 -3.83 -12.73
N GLY A 528 9.35 -4.30 -11.73
CA GLY A 528 9.85 -4.61 -10.40
C GLY A 528 10.19 -3.38 -9.55
N THR A 529 10.02 -2.15 -10.04
CA THR A 529 10.22 -0.93 -9.24
C THR A 529 8.95 -0.11 -9.14
N HIS A 530 8.16 -0.09 -10.20
CA HIS A 530 6.91 0.65 -10.27
C HIS A 530 5.74 -0.32 -10.26
N TYR A 531 4.70 0.03 -9.50
CA TYR A 531 3.41 -0.70 -9.41
C TYR A 531 2.53 -0.50 -10.67
N LEU A 532 3.16 -0.49 -11.85
CA LEU A 532 2.47 -0.44 -13.13
C LEU A 532 1.69 -1.74 -13.34
N LYS A 533 0.49 -1.63 -13.93
CA LYS A 533 -0.42 -2.77 -14.16
C LYS A 533 -0.87 -3.49 -12.88
N THR A 534 -0.71 -2.88 -11.71
CA THR A 534 -1.14 -3.47 -10.44
C THR A 534 -2.30 -2.68 -9.88
N ASP A 535 -3.09 -3.32 -9.03
CA ASP A 535 -4.17 -2.63 -8.34
C ASP A 535 -3.65 -1.62 -7.30
N ALA A 536 -2.36 -1.62 -6.94
CA ALA A 536 -1.80 -0.68 -5.95
C ALA A 536 -1.86 0.79 -6.39
N ILE A 537 -1.79 1.04 -7.70
CA ILE A 537 -1.76 2.41 -8.23
C ILE A 537 -3.16 3.05 -8.24
N GLU A 538 -4.20 2.24 -8.36
CA GLU A 538 -5.58 2.71 -8.46
C GLU A 538 -6.05 3.43 -7.18
N PRO A 539 -5.91 2.86 -5.96
CA PRO A 539 -6.27 3.56 -4.74
C PRO A 539 -5.39 4.79 -4.46
N LEU A 540 -4.14 4.78 -4.92
CA LEU A 540 -3.27 5.95 -4.85
C LEU A 540 -3.79 7.11 -5.71
N VAL A 541 -4.21 6.83 -6.94
CA VAL A 541 -4.79 7.81 -7.86
C VAL A 541 -6.12 8.33 -7.33
N ASP A 542 -6.98 7.45 -6.82
CA ASP A 542 -8.27 7.82 -6.25
C ASP A 542 -8.08 8.75 -5.04
N GLN A 543 -7.17 8.40 -4.12
CA GLN A 543 -6.85 9.25 -2.98
C GLN A 543 -6.28 10.60 -3.42
N TYR A 544 -5.32 10.61 -4.34
CA TYR A 544 -4.72 11.84 -4.86
C TYR A 544 -5.79 12.77 -5.45
N LEU A 545 -6.68 12.26 -6.31
CA LEU A 545 -7.76 13.06 -6.91
C LEU A 545 -8.74 13.60 -5.85
N GLY A 546 -9.06 12.81 -4.83
CA GLY A 546 -9.87 13.27 -3.71
C GLY A 546 -9.18 14.36 -2.88
N MET A 547 -7.86 14.26 -2.65
CA MET A 547 -7.07 15.28 -1.96
C MET A 547 -7.03 16.61 -2.73
N LEU A 548 -7.02 16.56 -4.07
CA LEU A 548 -7.09 17.75 -4.90
C LEU A 548 -8.46 18.45 -4.84
N GLY A 549 -9.55 17.70 -4.60
CA GLY A 549 -10.92 18.23 -4.58
C GLY A 549 -11.39 18.78 -5.92
N ILE A 550 -10.75 18.40 -7.03
CA ILE A 550 -11.08 18.90 -8.38
C ILE A 550 -12.24 18.14 -9.03
N CYS A 551 -12.57 16.96 -8.50
CA CYS A 551 -13.55 16.02 -9.04
C CYS A 551 -14.94 16.10 -8.38
N ASP A 552 -15.14 17.04 -7.47
CA ASP A 552 -16.43 17.24 -6.81
C ASP A 552 -17.30 18.07 -7.76
N GLY A 553 -18.14 17.40 -8.55
CA GLY A 553 -19.10 18.07 -9.42
C GLY A 553 -20.03 18.93 -8.58
N ARG A 554 -19.87 20.26 -8.66
CA ARG A 554 -20.80 21.22 -8.06
C ARG A 554 -22.02 21.40 -8.94
#